data_AF-A0A8J3BHD3-F1
#
_entry.id   AF-A0A8J3BHD3-F1
#
_cell.length_a   1.000
_cell.length_b   1.000
_cell.length_c   1.000
_cell.angle_alpha   90.00
_cell.angle_beta   90.00
_cell.angle_gamma   90.00
#
_symmetry.space_group_name_H-M   'P 1'
#
loop_
_entity.id
_entity.type
_entity.pdbx_description
1 polymer ?
#
loop_
_entity_poly.entity_id
_entity_poly.type
_entity_poly.pdbx_seq_one_letter_code
_entity_poly.pdbx_strand_id
1 'polypeptide(L)' 'MTEKINREITLLKPEDIFFIINRVKQKFDFTIHFHPEYKLNFILNARSVRRVISDSMEEIGDVQIVYK' A
#
# COMPACT_ATOMS: atom_id res chain seq x y z
N MET A 1 23.47 -8.11 3.08
CA MET A 1 22.58 -8.67 4.11
C MET A 1 21.19 -8.74 3.51
N THR A 2 20.68 -9.93 3.21
CA THR A 2 19.31 -10.10 2.73
C THR A 2 18.39 -9.93 3.93
N GLU A 3 17.95 -8.69 4.19
CA GLU A 3 16.90 -8.45 5.17
C GLU A 3 15.68 -9.26 4.75
N LYS A 4 15.15 -10.09 5.65
CA LYS A 4 13.88 -10.79 5.42
C LYS A 4 12.78 -9.73 5.41
N ILE A 5 12.37 -9.30 4.22
CA ILE A 5 11.23 -8.41 4.05
C ILE A 5 9.99 -9.12 4.60
N ASN A 6 9.16 -8.40 5.35
CA ASN A 6 7.97 -8.99 5.96
C ASN A 6 6.93 -9.34 4.89
N ARG A 7 6.40 -10.57 4.95
CA ARG A 7 5.21 -10.94 4.17
C ARG A 7 3.96 -10.58 4.98
N GLU A 8 3.15 -9.66 4.48
CA GLU A 8 1.85 -9.33 5.09
C GLU A 8 0.85 -10.44 4.75
N ILE A 9 0.05 -10.86 5.74
CA ILE A 9 -1.11 -11.72 5.52
C ILE A 9 -2.30 -10.80 5.27
N THR A 10 -2.87 -10.87 4.06
CA THR A 10 -4.03 -10.04 3.69
C THR A 10 -5.33 -10.59 4.30
N LEU A 11 -6.40 -9.80 4.21
CA LEU A 11 -7.75 -10.21 4.63
C LEU A 11 -8.49 -11.00 3.54
N LEU A 12 -7.88 -11.19 2.37
CA LEU A 12 -8.49 -11.86 1.23
C LEU A 12 -8.44 -13.38 1.44
N LYS A 13 -9.59 -14.05 1.37
CA LYS A 13 -9.66 -15.52 1.39
C LYS A 13 -9.53 -16.09 -0.02
N PRO A 14 -9.20 -17.39 -0.17
CA PRO A 14 -9.09 -18.02 -1.48
C PRO A 14 -10.37 -17.95 -2.32
N GLU A 15 -11.53 -17.84 -1.68
CA GLU A 15 -12.83 -17.76 -2.36
C GLU A 15 -13.21 -16.32 -2.73
N ASP A 16 -12.49 -15.31 -2.22
CA ASP A 16 -12.79 -13.90 -2.44
C ASP A 16 -12.18 -13.40 -3.76
N ILE A 17 -12.96 -12.62 -4.52
CA ILE A 17 -12.46 -11.96 -5.75
C ILE A 17 -11.72 -10.66 -5.41
N PHE A 18 -12.20 -9.90 -4.42
CA PHE A 18 -11.55 -8.72 -3.88
C PHE A 18 -12.10 -8.36 -2.50
N PHE A 19 -11.36 -7.52 -1.77
CA PHE A 19 -11.76 -6.93 -0.49
C PHE A 19 -11.50 -5.43 -0.49
N ILE A 20 -12.43 -4.64 0.06
CA ILE A 20 -12.33 -3.17 0.11
C ILE A 20 -12.02 -2.70 1.53
N ILE A 21 -10.98 -1.88 1.65
CA ILE A 21 -10.64 -1.18 2.88
C ILE A 21 -10.86 0.31 2.67
N ASN A 22 -11.70 0.93 3.51
CA ASN A 22 -11.82 2.38 3.60
C ASN A 22 -11.31 2.87 4.96
N ARG A 23 -10.31 3.77 4.94
CA ARG A 23 -9.68 4.31 6.16
C ARG A 23 -9.24 5.75 5.92
N VAL A 24 -9.42 6.59 6.95
CA VAL A 24 -8.81 7.92 7.05
C VAL A 24 -7.72 7.84 8.12
N LYS A 25 -6.49 8.27 7.78
CA LYS A 25 -5.34 8.27 8.68
C LYS A 25 -4.66 9.63 8.64
N GLN A 26 -4.18 10.10 9.80
CA GLN A 26 -3.32 11.29 9.87
C GLN A 26 -1.87 10.98 9.46
N LYS A 27 -1.45 9.71 9.59
CA LYS A 27 -0.11 9.24 9.25
C LYS A 27 -0.17 7.87 8.57
N PHE A 28 0.62 7.69 7.52
CA PHE A 28 0.88 6.40 6.90
C PHE A 28 2.21 5.84 7.43
N ASP A 29 2.13 4.78 8.22
CA ASP A 29 3.24 4.19 8.98
C ASP A 29 3.45 2.70 8.67
N PHE A 30 3.10 2.29 7.45
CA PHE A 30 3.29 0.92 7.00
C PHE A 30 4.77 0.63 6.81
N THR A 31 5.25 -0.46 7.44
CA THR A 31 6.61 -0.99 7.20
C THR A 31 6.72 -1.53 5.78
N ILE A 32 7.94 -1.66 5.26
CA ILE A 32 8.17 -2.30 3.95
C ILE A 32 7.75 -3.77 4.04
N HIS A 33 6.84 -4.19 3.17
CA HIS A 33 6.28 -5.53 3.13
C HIS A 33 5.92 -5.93 1.69
N PHE A 34 5.68 -7.22 1.50
CA PHE A 34 5.14 -7.76 0.24
C PHE A 34 4.05 -8.79 0.51
N HIS A 35 3.22 -9.03 -0.50
CA HIS A 35 2.24 -10.11 -0.55
C HIS A 35 1.96 -10.44 -2.04
N PRO A 36 1.61 -11.69 -2.41
CA PRO A 36 1.40 -12.08 -3.81
C PRO A 36 0.09 -11.50 -4.41
N GLU A 37 -0.85 -11.07 -3.58
CA GLU A 37 -2.12 -10.50 -4.02
C GLU A 37 -1.92 -9.09 -4.58
N TYR A 38 -2.73 -8.69 -5.56
CA TYR A 38 -2.68 -7.34 -6.10
C TYR A 38 -3.47 -6.35 -5.23
N LYS A 39 -2.98 -5.11 -5.11
CA LYS A 39 -3.64 -4.08 -4.34
C LYS A 39 -3.71 -2.75 -5.08
N LEU A 40 -4.94 -2.32 -5.36
CA LEU A 40 -5.24 -1.00 -5.86
C LEU A 40 -5.58 -0.07 -4.69
N ASN A 41 -4.88 1.07 -4.60
CA ASN A 41 -5.14 2.10 -3.60
C ASN A 41 -5.61 3.37 -4.28
N PHE A 42 -6.73 3.92 -3.81
CA PHE A 42 -7.14 5.28 -4.07
C PHE A 42 -6.74 6.15 -2.87
N ILE A 43 -6.02 7.23 -3.13
CA ILE A 43 -5.49 8.13 -2.11
C ILE A 43 -5.96 9.54 -2.43
N LEU A 44 -6.52 10.21 -1.42
CA LEU A 44 -7.03 11.58 -1.50
C LEU A 44 -6.46 12.37 -0.32
N ASN A 45 -6.11 13.65 -0.56
CA ASN A 45 -5.62 14.59 0.46
C ASN A 45 -4.35 14.10 1.19
N ALA A 46 -3.43 13.46 0.48
CA ALA A 46 -2.17 12.96 1.03
C ALA A 46 -0.94 13.69 0.47
N ARG A 47 -1.11 14.96 0.08
CA ARG A 47 0.00 15.79 -0.41
C ARG A 47 1.15 15.80 0.60
N SER A 48 2.38 15.75 0.11
CA SER A 48 3.60 15.71 0.93
C SER A 48 3.84 14.42 1.72
N VAL A 49 2.99 13.41 1.54
CA VAL A 49 3.31 12.03 1.97
C VAL A 49 4.27 11.42 0.96
N ARG A 50 5.35 10.78 1.46
CA ARG A 50 6.27 10.00 0.64
C ARG A 50 5.75 8.58 0.48
N ARG A 51 5.62 8.14 -0.78
CA ARG A 51 5.32 6.78 -1.18
C ARG A 51 6.63 6.07 -1.56
N VAL A 52 6.79 4.84 -1.09
CA VAL A 52 7.90 3.96 -1.49
C VAL A 52 7.30 2.66 -2.02
N ILE A 53 7.63 2.30 -3.26
CA ILE A 53 7.25 1.03 -3.88
C ILE A 53 8.45 0.53 -4.67
N SER A 54 8.98 -0.65 -4.29
CA SER A 54 10.20 -1.19 -4.88
C SER A 54 11.35 -0.18 -4.76
N ASP A 55 11.88 0.25 -5.89
CA ASP A 55 12.97 1.20 -6.10
C ASP A 55 12.48 2.63 -6.42
N SER A 56 11.15 2.83 -6.51
CA SER A 56 10.56 4.16 -6.66
C SER A 56 10.23 4.78 -5.30
N MET A 57 10.65 6.04 -5.14
CA MET A 57 10.25 6.93 -4.06
C MET A 57 9.72 8.23 -4.65
N GLU A 58 8.45 8.54 -4.36
CA GLU A 58 7.74 9.69 -4.94
C GLU A 58 6.88 10.38 -3.88
N GLU A 59 6.67 11.68 -4.03
CA GLU A 59 5.68 12.42 -3.22
C GLU A 59 4.28 12.24 -3.83
N ILE A 60 3.29 11.98 -2.97
CA ILE A 60 1.89 11.84 -3.37
C ILE A 60 1.29 13.23 -3.67
N GLY A 61 0.47 13.31 -4.73
CA GLY A 61 -0.31 14.50 -5.07
C GLY A 61 -1.61 14.62 -4.27
N ASP A 62 -2.50 15.54 -4.68
CA ASP A 62 -3.80 15.72 -4.02
C ASP A 62 -4.74 14.52 -4.23
N VAL A 63 -4.64 13.86 -5.39
CA VAL A 63 -5.38 12.63 -5.75
C VAL A 63 -4.41 11.66 -6.43
N GLN A 64 -4.44 10.38 -6.05
CA GLN A 64 -3.61 9.36 -6.68
C GLN A 64 -4.30 7.99 -6.72
N ILE A 65 -4.07 7.26 -7.81
CA ILE A 65 -4.36 5.83 -7.93
C ILE A 65 -3.03 5.09 -8.01
N VAL A 66 -2.87 4.06 -7.17
CA VAL A 66 -1.62 3.30 -7.05
C VAL A 66 -1.93 1.82 -7.11
N TYR A 67 -1.30 1.14 -8.06
CA TYR A 67 -1.26 -0.33 -8.12
C TYR A 67 0.03 -0.84 -7.48
N LYS A 68 -0.07 -1.85 -6.63
CA LYS A 68 1.09 -2.52 -6.02
C LYS A 68 0.84 -4.02 -5.86
#